data_AF-A0AAE4F046-F1
#
_entry.id   AF-A0AAE4F046-F1
#
_cell.length_a   1.000
_cell.length_b   1.000
_cell.length_c   1.000
_cell.angle_alpha   90.00
_cell.angle_beta   90.00
_cell.angle_gamma   90.00
#
_symmetry.space_group_name_H-M   'P 1'
#
loop_
_entity.id
_entity.type
_entity.pdbx_description
1 polymer ?
#
loop_
_entity_poly.entity_id
_entity_poly.type
_entity_poly.pdbx_seq_one_letter_code
_entity_poly.pdbx_strand_id
1 'polypeptide(L)'
;MRSTAASGGSLVGQFLSVLADLRDQIGGPYYLGDVNGRLDWPDRGVYFFFSPASDLRATTAVDWRLSRIGTVGISTGSSNTLWART
;
A
#
# COMPACT_ATOMS: atom_id res chain seq x y z
N MET A 1 8.31 8.52 23.90
CA MET A 1 7.13 9.42 23.99
C MET A 1 6.67 9.73 22.57
N ARG A 2 5.65 9.04 22.05
CA ARG A 2 4.97 9.46 20.82
C ARG A 2 3.61 10.00 21.24
N SER A 3 3.49 11.32 21.22
CA SER A 3 2.22 12.02 21.33
C SER A 3 1.54 11.96 19.97
N THR A 4 0.30 11.48 19.92
CA THR A 4 -0.63 11.98 18.92
C THR A 4 -2.05 11.89 19.46
N ALA A 5 -2.64 13.05 19.69
CA ALA A 5 -4.08 13.21 19.87
C ALA A 5 -4.81 12.47 18.74
N ALA A 6 -5.92 11.81 19.07
CA ALA A 6 -6.89 11.40 18.07
C ALA A 6 -7.49 12.66 17.44
N SER A 7 -6.84 13.17 16.39
CA SER A 7 -7.36 14.22 15.53
C SER A 7 -8.71 13.75 14.98
N GLY A 8 -9.73 14.63 14.97
CA GLY A 8 -11.14 14.33 14.69
C GLY A 8 -11.51 13.81 13.28
N GLY A 9 -10.70 12.97 12.67
CA GLY A 9 -10.96 12.27 11.41
C GLY A 9 -11.43 10.82 11.64
N SER A 10 -12.18 10.30 10.66
CA SER A 10 -12.66 8.91 10.65
C SER A 10 -11.50 7.90 10.76
N LEU A 11 -11.76 6.71 11.32
CA LEU A 11 -10.76 5.63 11.40
C LEU A 11 -10.19 5.26 10.03
N VAL A 12 -11.03 5.29 8.99
CA VAL A 12 -10.60 5.09 7.61
C VAL A 12 -9.65 6.19 7.15
N GLY A 13 -9.95 7.45 7.45
CA GLY A 13 -9.05 8.57 7.11
C GLY A 13 -7.71 8.48 7.82
N GLN A 14 -7.71 8.04 9.09
CA GLN A 14 -6.47 7.80 9.85
C GLN A 14 -5.64 6.68 9.21
N PHE A 15 -6.28 5.56 8.87
CA PHE A 15 -5.62 4.45 8.19
C PHE A 15 -5.01 4.88 6.84
N LEU A 16 -5.77 5.61 6.01
CA LEU A 16 -5.27 6.10 4.73
C LEU A 16 -4.13 7.12 4.92
N SER A 17 -4.16 7.92 5.98
CA SER A 17 -3.05 8.82 6.32
C SER A 17 -1.77 8.06 6.65
N VAL A 18 -1.85 6.96 7.40
CA VAL A 18 -0.70 6.07 7.65
C VAL A 18 -0.15 5.47 6.35
N LEU A 19 -1.03 5.10 5.41
CA LEU A 19 -0.58 4.63 4.09
C LEU A 19 0.10 5.74 3.27
N ALA A 20 -0.30 7.00 3.44
CA ALA A 20 0.35 8.12 2.79
C ALA A 20 1.76 8.37 3.35
N ASP A 21 1.93 8.29 4.66
CA ASP A 21 3.26 8.35 5.28
C ASP A 21 4.16 7.20 4.78
N LEU A 22 3.60 5.99 4.65
CA LEU A 22 4.33 4.84 4.11
C LEU A 22 4.76 5.04 2.66
N ARG A 23 3.87 5.55 1.79
CA ARG A 23 4.17 5.90 0.39
C ARG A 23 5.40 6.81 0.29
N ASP A 24 5.48 7.80 1.16
CA ASP A 24 6.59 8.77 1.17
C ASP A 24 7.88 8.15 1.66
N GLN A 25 7.83 7.27 2.66
CA GLN A 25 9.00 6.55 3.17
C GLN A 25 9.61 5.57 2.16
N ILE A 26 8.79 4.95 1.30
CA ILE A 26 9.24 3.96 0.30
C ILE A 26 9.57 4.58 -1.07
N GLY A 27 9.47 5.90 -1.20
CA GLY A 27 9.85 6.61 -2.43
C GLY A 27 8.79 6.61 -3.54
N GLY A 28 7.53 6.28 -3.25
CA GLY A 28 6.44 6.56 -4.19
C GLY A 28 5.18 5.72 -4.04
N PRO A 29 4.15 6.03 -4.85
CA PRO A 29 3.26 5.00 -5.36
C PRO A 29 3.93 4.26 -6.53
N TYR A 30 3.84 2.94 -6.55
CA TYR A 30 4.27 2.09 -7.65
C TYR A 30 3.07 1.75 -8.54
N TYR A 31 3.08 2.20 -9.79
CA TYR A 31 2.02 1.85 -10.74
C TYR A 31 2.35 0.52 -11.40
N LEU A 32 1.37 -0.39 -11.46
CA LEU A 32 1.55 -1.72 -12.06
C LEU A 32 2.01 -1.67 -13.53
N GLY A 33 1.71 -0.59 -14.26
CA GLY A 33 2.20 -0.39 -15.62
C GLY A 33 3.70 -0.06 -15.71
N ASP A 34 4.31 0.43 -14.62
CA ASP A 34 5.70 0.86 -14.57
C ASP A 34 6.63 -0.19 -13.90
N VAL A 35 6.05 -1.26 -13.37
CA VAL A 35 6.76 -2.31 -12.63
C VAL A 35 6.47 -3.71 -13.17
N ASN A 36 7.32 -4.69 -12.82
CA ASN A 36 7.10 -6.09 -13.17
C ASN A 36 7.63 -7.03 -12.07
N GLY A 37 7.40 -8.33 -12.25
CA GLY A 37 7.79 -9.36 -11.28
C GLY A 37 9.25 -9.72 -11.19
N ARG A 38 10.13 -9.02 -11.90
CA ARG A 38 11.59 -9.20 -11.83
C ARG A 38 12.30 -8.14 -10.99
N LEU A 39 11.57 -7.17 -10.45
CA LEU A 39 12.12 -6.22 -9.48
C LEU A 39 12.36 -6.92 -8.13
N ASP A 40 13.19 -6.29 -7.30
CA ASP A 40 13.56 -6.76 -5.96
C ASP A 40 12.42 -6.53 -4.95
N TRP A 41 11.32 -7.25 -5.15
CA TRP A 41 10.16 -7.20 -4.27
C TRP A 41 10.43 -7.99 -2.99
N PRO A 42 9.90 -7.54 -1.83
CA PRO A 42 9.98 -8.32 -0.60
C PRO A 42 9.37 -9.72 -0.76
N ASP A 43 10.12 -10.75 -0.35
CA ASP A 43 9.66 -12.15 -0.31
C ASP A 43 8.43 -12.35 0.59
N ARG A 44 8.24 -11.46 1.57
CA ARG A 44 7.11 -11.46 2.50
C ARG A 44 6.62 -10.04 2.69
N GLY A 45 5.30 -9.85 2.73
CA GLY A 45 4.76 -8.52 2.98
C GLY A 45 3.25 -8.40 2.77
N VAL A 46 2.77 -7.19 3.05
CA VAL A 46 1.40 -6.74 2.77
C VAL A 46 1.48 -5.72 1.64
N TYR A 47 0.66 -5.91 0.61
CA TYR A 47 0.60 -5.07 -0.57
C TYR A 47 -0.75 -4.38 -0.64
N PHE A 48 -0.74 -3.07 -0.77
CA PHE A 48 -1.93 -2.23 -0.86
C PHE A 48 -2.12 -1.77 -2.31
N PHE A 49 -3.22 -2.18 -2.93
CA PHE A 49 -3.55 -1.81 -4.30
C PHE A 49 -4.67 -0.78 -4.29
N PHE A 50 -4.45 0.29 -5.04
CA PHE A 50 -5.43 1.35 -5.22
C PHE A 50 -6.07 1.26 -6.60
N SER A 51 -7.31 1.71 -6.70
CA SER A 51 -8.01 1.82 -7.97
C SER A 51 -7.25 2.76 -8.92
N PRO A 52 -7.22 2.49 -10.23
CA PRO A 52 -6.72 3.44 -11.23
C PRO A 52 -7.45 4.79 -11.21
N ALA A 53 -8.66 4.85 -10.64
CA ALA A 53 -9.39 6.10 -10.41
C ALA A 53 -8.81 6.96 -9.28
N SER A 54 -7.82 6.46 -8.53
CA SER A 54 -7.12 7.21 -7.49
C SER A 54 -5.78 7.71 -8.00
N ASP A 55 -5.66 9.03 -8.13
CA ASP A 55 -4.36 9.66 -8.34
C ASP A 55 -3.65 9.88 -7.00
N LEU A 56 -2.81 8.90 -6.63
CA LEU A 56 -2.03 8.90 -5.40
C LEU A 56 -1.02 10.06 -5.32
N ARG A 57 -0.73 10.79 -6.40
CA ARG A 57 0.17 11.96 -6.39
C ARG A 57 -0.61 13.28 -6.31
N ALA A 58 -1.79 13.36 -6.92
CA ALA A 58 -2.56 14.60 -7.02
C ALA A 58 -3.70 14.74 -6.00
N THR A 59 -4.09 13.67 -5.30
CA THR A 59 -5.22 13.68 -4.35
C THR A 59 -4.79 13.47 -2.91
N THR A 60 -5.65 13.89 -1.98
CA THR A 60 -5.42 13.66 -0.55
C THR A 60 -5.71 12.21 -0.18
N ALA A 61 -5.09 11.71 0.89
CA ALA A 61 -5.21 10.31 1.29
C ALA A 61 -6.66 9.86 1.51
N VAL A 62 -7.54 10.76 1.96
CA VAL A 62 -8.96 10.47 2.20
C VAL A 62 -9.76 10.23 0.92
N ASP A 63 -9.25 10.64 -0.24
CA ASP A 63 -9.87 10.43 -1.55
C ASP A 63 -9.41 9.12 -2.22
N TRP A 64 -8.44 8.43 -1.63
CA TRP A 64 -7.89 7.20 -2.18
C TRP A 64 -8.86 6.03 -2.06
N ARG A 65 -8.96 5.23 -3.12
CA ARG A 65 -9.82 4.06 -3.21
C ARG A 65 -8.97 2.80 -3.17
N LEU A 66 -8.76 2.28 -1.97
CA LEU A 66 -8.12 0.98 -1.78
C LEU A 66 -9.02 -0.13 -2.34
N SER A 67 -8.52 -0.87 -3.33
CA SER A 67 -9.30 -1.90 -4.05
C SER A 67 -8.96 -3.32 -3.60
N ARG A 68 -7.72 -3.56 -3.17
CA ARG A 68 -7.25 -4.88 -2.72
C ARG A 68 -6.13 -4.74 -1.70
N ILE A 69 -6.15 -5.63 -0.72
CA ILE A 69 -5.03 -5.87 0.19
C ILE A 69 -4.56 -7.30 -0.05
N GLY A 70 -3.31 -7.46 -0.46
CA GLY A 70 -2.68 -8.75 -0.71
C GLY A 70 -1.62 -9.05 0.34
N THR A 71 -1.37 -10.33 0.57
CA THR A 71 -0.29 -10.80 1.43
C THR A 71 0.53 -11.86 0.72
N VAL A 72 1.84 -11.82 0.93
CA VAL A 72 2.81 -12.70 0.27
C VAL A 72 3.71 -13.33 1.32
N GLY A 73 4.04 -14.61 1.14
CA GLY A 73 5.03 -15.32 1.96
C GLY A 73 4.66 -15.52 3.45
N ILE A 74 3.37 -15.60 3.78
CA ILE A 74 2.90 -15.74 5.19
C ILE A 74 3.25 -17.10 5.81
N SER A 75 3.29 -18.17 5.02
CA SER A 75 3.62 -19.52 5.52
C SER A 75 5.03 -19.94 5.14
N THR A 76 5.68 -20.69 6.04
CA THR A 76 6.96 -21.35 5.79
C THR A 76 6.85 -22.23 4.54
N GLY A 77 7.73 -22.04 3.57
CA GLY A 77 7.73 -22.79 2.30
C GLY A 77 6.76 -22.26 1.23
N SER A 78 6.07 -21.14 1.45
CA SER A 78 5.23 -20.54 0.41
C SER A 78 6.07 -19.99 -0.75
N SER A 79 5.82 -20.47 -1.97
CA SER A 79 6.39 -19.93 -3.21
C SER A 79 5.49 -18.89 -3.89
N ASN A 80 4.39 -18.48 -3.23
CA ASN A 80 3.52 -17.45 -3.77
C ASN A 80 4.27 -16.12 -3.78
N THR A 81 4.33 -15.50 -4.95
CA THR A 81 4.83 -14.13 -5.12
C THR A 81 3.66 -13.17 -5.34
N LEU A 82 3.94 -11.87 -5.29
CA LEU A 82 2.97 -10.83 -5.66
C LEU A 82 2.36 -11.09 -7.05
N TRP A 83 3.21 -11.49 -7.99
CA TRP A 83 2.91 -11.64 -9.42
C TRP A 83 2.33 -12.99 -9.81
N ALA A 84 2.44 -14.02 -8.97
CA ALA A 84 1.73 -15.28 -9.18
C ALA A 84 0.20 -15.15 -9.01
N ARG A 85 -0.31 -13.94 -8.69
CA ARG A 85 -1.71 -13.66 -8.30
C ARG A 85 -2.35 -12.48 -9.03
N THR A 86 -1.73 -12.02 -10.11
CA THR A 86 -2.27 -11.08 -11.11
C THR A 86 -2.67 -11.86 -12.34
#